data_AF-A0A1T5M0G7-F1
#
_entry.id   AF-A0A1T5M0G7-F1
#
_cell.length_a   1.000
_cell.length_b   1.000
_cell.length_c   1.000
_cell.angle_alpha   90.00
_cell.angle_beta   90.00
_cell.angle_gamma   90.00
#
_symmetry.space_group_name_H-M   'P 1'
#
loop_
_entity.id
_entity.type
_entity.pdbx_description
1 polymer ?
#
loop_
_entity_poly.entity_id
_entity_poly.type
_entity_poly.pdbx_seq_one_letter_code
_entity_poly.pdbx_strand_id
1 'polypeptide(L)' 'MAKGPVDPNAMKALNEMKYEIANELGITKNLLTNESGLDSGKNVFYGGYVGGHMTKKLVEMGEKELMNYNKNL' A
#
# COMPACT_ATOMS: atom_id res chain seq x y z
N MET A 1 -17.95 3.10 -9.06
CA MET A 1 -16.94 3.37 -8.01
C MET A 1 -15.76 4.06 -8.66
N ALA A 2 -15.26 5.17 -8.08
CA ALA A 2 -14.05 5.81 -8.58
C ALA A 2 -12.86 4.87 -8.41
N LYS A 3 -11.95 4.81 -9.39
CA LYS A 3 -10.75 3.94 -9.37
C LYS A 3 -9.60 4.49 -8.52
N GLY A 4 -9.91 5.33 -7.53
CA GLY A 4 -8.91 6.07 -6.73
C GLY A 4 -9.12 5.90 -5.23
N PRO A 5 -8.17 6.40 -4.41
CA PRO A 5 -8.33 6.46 -2.96
C PRO A 5 -9.65 7.13 -2.57
N VAL A 6 -10.23 6.69 -1.45
CA VAL A 6 -11.48 7.26 -0.91
C VAL A 6 -11.32 8.76 -0.65
N ASP A 7 -10.16 9.17 -0.15
CA ASP A 7 -9.73 10.56 -0.07
C ASP A 7 -8.64 10.83 -1.14
N PRO A 8 -8.88 11.69 -2.14
CA PRO A 8 -7.89 12.06 -3.14
C PRO A 8 -6.57 12.59 -2.55
N ASN A 9 -6.61 13.23 -1.38
CA ASN A 9 -5.43 13.76 -0.71
C ASN A 9 -4.52 12.65 -0.17
N ALA A 10 -5.07 11.44 0.06
CA ALA A 10 -4.31 10.29 0.53
C ALA A 10 -3.40 9.69 -0.55
N MET A 11 -3.57 10.05 -1.83
CA MET A 11 -2.84 9.45 -2.94
C MET A 11 -1.31 9.55 -2.77
N LYS A 12 -0.81 10.69 -2.27
CA LYS A 12 0.64 10.88 -2.04
C LYS A 12 1.14 9.92 -0.96
N ALA A 13 0.50 9.94 0.21
CA ALA A 13 0.87 9.09 1.34
C ALA A 13 0.76 7.59 1.02
N LEU A 14 -0.27 7.18 0.29
CA LEU A 14 -0.44 5.79 -0.15
C LEU A 14 0.65 5.36 -1.14
N ASN A 15 1.11 6.26 -2.02
CA ASN A 15 2.24 5.95 -2.89
C ASN A 15 3.56 5.85 -2.14
N GLU A 16 3.79 6.70 -1.14
CA GLU A 16 4.95 6.61 -0.25
C GLU A 16 4.95 5.28 0.50
N MET A 17 3.84 4.92 1.15
CA MET A 17 3.66 3.64 1.83
C MET A 17 3.88 2.44 0.91
N LYS A 18 3.39 2.49 -0.33
CA LYS A 18 3.62 1.45 -1.33
C LYS A 18 5.12 1.21 -1.56
N TYR A 19 5.90 2.29 -1.70
CA TYR A 19 7.35 2.17 -1.93
C TYR A 19 8.11 1.79 -0.67
N GLU A 20 7.69 2.24 0.51
CA GLU A 20 8.26 1.79 1.79
C GLU A 20 8.10 0.28 1.96
N ILE A 21 6.87 -0.24 1.81
CA ILE A 21 6.59 -1.67 1.93
C ILE A 21 7.32 -2.47 0.85
N ALA A 22 7.39 -1.95 -0.38
CA ALA A 22 8.19 -2.58 -1.44
C ALA A 22 9.66 -2.75 -1.02
N ASN A 23 10.26 -1.68 -0.47
CA ASN A 23 11.64 -1.71 0.00
C ASN A 23 11.81 -2.68 1.17
N GLU A 24 10.88 -2.71 2.13
CA GLU A 24 10.89 -3.65 3.27
C GLU A 24 10.83 -5.12 2.81
N LEU A 25 10.10 -5.40 1.72
CA LEU A 25 9.96 -6.73 1.13
C LEU A 25 11.06 -7.08 0.12
N GLY A 26 12.03 -6.19 -0.12
CA GLY A 26 13.10 -6.38 -1.11
C GLY A 26 12.60 -6.37 -2.56
N ILE A 27 11.45 -5.75 -2.82
CA ILE A 27 10.84 -5.64 -4.15
C ILE A 27 11.30 -4.36 -4.82
N THR A 28 12.01 -4.50 -5.92
CA THR A 28 12.52 -3.36 -6.70
C THR A 28 11.36 -2.57 -7.32
N LYS A 29 11.46 -1.23 -7.33
CA LYS A 29 10.43 -0.30 -7.84
C LYS A 29 9.92 -0.65 -9.24
N ASN A 30 10.82 -1.09 -10.12
CA ASN A 30 10.49 -1.49 -11.49
C ASN A 30 9.48 -2.64 -11.51
N LEU A 31 9.53 -3.58 -10.57
CA LEU A 31 8.57 -4.70 -10.48
C LEU A 31 7.16 -4.26 -10.10
N LEU A 32 6.98 -3.02 -9.62
CA LEU A 32 5.68 -2.46 -9.26
C LEU A 32 5.15 -1.49 -10.31
N THR A 33 6.01 -1.03 -11.21
CA THR A 33 5.63 -0.20 -12.35
C THR A 33 5.49 -1.10 -13.58
N ASN A 34 4.46 -0.85 -14.39
CA ASN A 34 4.33 -1.52 -15.69
C ASN A 34 5.34 -0.92 -16.69
N GLU A 35 6.62 -0.90 -16.33
CA GLU A 35 7.68 -0.49 -17.24
C GLU A 35 7.87 -1.57 -18.31
N SER A 36 7.96 -1.11 -19.55
CA SER A 36 8.06 -1.93 -20.76
C SER A 36 9.22 -2.92 -20.64
N GLY A 37 8.91 -4.22 -20.64
CA GLY A 37 9.91 -5.30 -20.67
C GLY A 37 9.97 -6.20 -19.43
N LEU A 38 9.15 -5.94 -18.40
CA LEU A 38 8.97 -6.88 -17.30
C LEU A 38 7.90 -7.92 -17.63
N ASP A 39 8.13 -9.16 -17.18
CA ASP A 39 7.14 -10.23 -17.24
C ASP A 39 5.88 -9.80 -16.47
N SER A 40 4.77 -9.58 -17.20
CA SER A 40 3.51 -9.08 -16.65
C SER A 40 3.03 -9.90 -15.45
N GLY A 41 3.35 -11.20 -15.39
CA GLY A 41 3.03 -12.06 -14.25
C GLY A 41 3.73 -11.65 -12.96
N LYS A 42 5.00 -11.24 -13.03
CA LYS A 42 5.78 -10.79 -11.87
C LYS A 42 5.24 -9.47 -11.33
N ASN A 43 4.90 -8.52 -12.20
CA ASN A 43 4.34 -7.25 -11.77
C ASN A 43 3.03 -7.44 -10.99
N VAL A 44 2.12 -8.26 -11.52
CA VAL A 44 0.85 -8.56 -10.87
C VAL A 44 1.07 -9.23 -9.50
N PHE A 45 1.98 -10.20 -9.42
CA PHE A 45 2.28 -10.90 -8.17
C PHE A 45 2.83 -9.94 -7.11
N TYR A 46 3.88 -9.18 -7.43
CA TYR A 46 4.51 -8.25 -6.47
C TYR A 46 3.59 -7.08 -6.11
N GLY A 47 2.83 -6.56 -7.07
CA GLY A 47 1.81 -5.53 -6.83
C GLY A 47 0.72 -6.01 -5.88
N GLY A 48 0.21 -7.23 -6.07
CA GLY A 48 -0.75 -7.86 -5.16
C GLY A 48 -0.18 -8.08 -3.75
N TYR A 49 1.06 -8.56 -3.67
CA TYR A 49 1.72 -8.81 -2.39
C TYR A 49 1.93 -7.50 -1.60
N VAL A 50 2.47 -6.46 -2.24
CA VAL A 50 2.62 -5.13 -1.63
C VAL A 50 1.26 -4.54 -1.23
N GLY A 51 0.25 -4.62 -2.10
CA GLY A 51 -1.09 -4.12 -1.81
C GLY A 51 -1.78 -4.81 -0.61
N GLY A 52 -1.54 -6.11 -0.43
CA GLY A 52 -1.99 -6.86 0.73
C GLY A 52 -1.36 -6.36 2.03
N HIS A 53 -0.04 -6.13 2.02
CA HIS A 53 0.68 -5.56 3.15
C HIS A 53 0.24 -4.12 3.47
N MET A 54 -0.02 -3.30 2.45
CA MET A 54 -0.57 -1.95 2.63
C MET A 54 -1.92 -1.99 3.36
N THR A 55 -2.83 -2.86 2.95
CA THR A 55 -4.14 -3.02 3.58
C THR A 55 -4.01 -3.44 5.04
N LYS A 56 -3.12 -4.40 5.32
CA LYS A 56 -2.85 -4.84 6.70
C LYS A 56 -2.36 -3.69 7.58
N LYS A 57 -1.38 -2.91 7.11
CA LYS A 57 -0.81 -1.76 7.85
C LYS A 57 -1.87 -0.67 8.10
N LEU A 58 -2.73 -0.39 7.12
CA LEU A 58 -3.85 0.55 7.27
C LEU A 58 -4.87 0.11 8.32
N VAL A 59 -5.22 -1.17 8.35
CA VAL A 59 -6.11 -1.73 9.38
C VAL A 59 -5.48 -1.62 10.76
N GLU A 60 -4.21 -2.00 10.90
CA GLU A 60 -3.48 -1.88 12.18
C GLU A 60 -3.41 -0.43 12.70
N MET A 61 -3.25 0.55 11.81
CA MET A 61 -3.31 1.97 12.19
C MET A 61 -4.71 2.37 12.64
N GLY A 62 -5.76 1.95 11.92
CA GLY A 62 -7.15 2.18 12.31
C GLY A 62 -7.49 1.58 13.68
N GLU A 63 -7.05 0.35 13.96
CA GLU A 63 -7.24 -0.31 15.26
C GLU A 63 -6.57 0.48 16.39
N LYS A 64 -5.34 0.98 16.18
CA LYS A 64 -4.62 1.82 17.15
C LYS A 64 -5.37 3.12 17.43
N GLU A 65 -5.87 3.81 16.41
CA GLU A 65 -6.65 5.04 16.57
C GLU A 65 -7.94 4.78 17.35
N LEU A 66 -8.68 3.71 17.03
CA LEU A 66 -9.89 3.32 17.76
C LEU A 66 -9.60 3.00 19.23
N MET A 67 -8.51 2.29 19.53
CA MET A 67 -8.11 2.03 20.91
C MET A 67 -7.73 3.31 21.66
N ASN A 68 -7.01 4.22 21.01
CA ASN A 68 -6.60 5.49 21.61
C ASN A 68 -7.81 6.38 21.90
N TYR A 69 -8.78 6.44 20.98
CA TYR A 69 -10.04 7.14 21.18
C TYR A 69 -10.77 6.59 22.42
N ASN A 70 -10.88 5.27 22.55
CA ASN A 70 -11.55 4.62 23.68
C ASN A 70 -10.83 4.82 25.02
N LYS A 71 -9.51 5.01 25.03
CA LYS A 71 -8.73 5.30 26.26
C LYS A 71 -8.90 6.72 26.78
N ASN A 72 -9.33 7.64 25.92
CA ASN A 72 -9.49 9.06 26.25
C ASN A 72 -10.94 9.44 26.60
N LEU A 73 -11.83 8.45 26.69
CA LEU A 73 -13.20 8.54 27.21
C LEU A 73 -13.24 8.08 28.67
#